data_AF-A0A8H7IYK3-F1
#
_entry.id   AF-A0A8H7IYK3-F1
#
_cell.length_a   1.000
_cell.length_b   1.000
_cell.length_c   1.000
_cell.angle_alpha   90.00
_cell.angle_beta   90.00
_cell.angle_gamma   90.00
#
_symmetry.space_group_name_H-M   'P 1'
#
loop_
_entity.id
_entity.type
_entity.pdbx_description
1 polymer ?
#
loop_
_entity_poly.entity_id
_entity_poly.type
_entity_poly.pdbx_seq_one_letter_code
_entity_poly.pdbx_strand_id
1 'polypeptide(L)'
;MPPIQLLGEEWKIGASHKSKWRSFLDLQETLWLLKRRLNGVPILPGAAYVAMAATAAQRIFKDRAIAMIEIRDLWFNLPIVLPDEHTSIKTVLTVVKIERSHHCTFPIFDS
;
A
#
# COMPACT_ATOMS: atom_id res chain seq x y z
N MET A 1 -11.04 7.88 1.45
CA MET A 1 -9.82 7.21 0.97
C MET A 1 -8.79 7.29 2.10
N PRO A 2 -8.08 6.21 2.47
CA PRO A 2 -6.96 6.34 3.42
C PRO A 2 -5.91 7.29 2.81
N PRO A 3 -5.31 8.20 3.61
CA PRO A 3 -4.41 9.21 3.09
C PRO A 3 -3.16 8.60 2.42
N ILE A 4 -2.71 9.29 1.37
CA ILE A 4 -1.61 8.94 0.47
C ILE A 4 -0.23 8.78 1.17
N GLN A 5 -0.11 9.20 2.43
CA GLN A 5 1.15 9.23 3.19
C GLN A 5 1.61 7.87 3.75
N LEU A 6 0.91 6.77 3.47
CA LEU A 6 1.35 5.44 3.93
C LEU A 6 2.63 4.96 3.23
N LEU A 7 2.91 5.47 2.03
CA LEU A 7 4.12 5.17 1.28
C LEU A 7 5.14 6.30 1.50
N GLY A 8 6.17 6.01 2.30
CA GLY A 8 7.24 6.93 2.65
C GLY A 8 8.23 7.11 1.50
N GLU A 9 9.48 7.39 1.84
CA GLU A 9 10.50 7.75 0.86
C GLU A 9 10.98 6.56 0.03
N GLU A 10 11.26 6.79 -1.25
CA GLU A 10 11.86 5.78 -2.12
C GLU A 10 13.32 5.55 -1.70
N TRP A 11 13.61 4.30 -1.34
CA TRP A 11 14.95 3.83 -1.09
C TRP A 11 15.49 3.17 -2.35
N LYS A 12 16.21 3.94 -3.18
CA LYS A 12 16.88 3.41 -4.38
C LYS A 12 18.06 2.51 -3.97
N ILE A 13 17.84 1.19 -3.93
CA ILE A 13 18.91 0.19 -3.78
C ILE A 13 19.15 -0.43 -5.15
N GLY A 14 20.10 0.15 -5.90
CA GLY A 14 21.09 -0.49 -6.77
C GLY A 14 20.70 -1.48 -7.89
N ALA A 15 19.46 -1.96 -7.97
CA ALA A 15 19.04 -2.95 -8.97
C ALA A 15 17.87 -2.41 -9.79
N SER A 16 18.01 -2.41 -11.12
CA SER A 16 17.06 -1.85 -12.09
C SER A 16 15.64 -2.42 -12.03
N HIS A 17 15.43 -3.52 -11.30
CA HIS A 17 14.16 -4.23 -11.20
C HIS A 17 13.58 -4.23 -9.78
N LYS A 18 14.15 -3.55 -8.79
CA LYS A 18 13.58 -3.52 -7.43
C LYS A 18 13.45 -2.10 -6.92
N SER A 19 12.21 -1.70 -6.65
CA SER A 19 11.93 -0.45 -5.96
C SER A 19 11.53 -0.74 -4.53
N LYS A 20 12.06 0.03 -3.60
CA LYS A 20 11.75 -0.09 -2.17
C LYS A 20 11.28 1.24 -1.65
N TRP A 21 10.27 1.22 -0.79
CA TRP A 21 9.83 2.39 -0.04
C TRP A 21 9.88 2.08 1.43
N ARG A 22 10.42 3.02 2.20
CA ARG A 22 10.46 2.93 3.66
C ARG A 22 9.54 3.99 4.22
N SER A 23 8.57 3.55 5.00
CA SER A 23 7.66 4.42 5.74
C SER A 23 7.86 4.24 7.23
N PHE A 24 7.65 5.32 7.96
CA PHE A 24 7.42 5.28 9.40
C PHE A 24 5.96 5.65 9.60
N LEU A 25 5.19 4.71 10.11
CA LEU A 25 3.79 4.93 10.43
C LEU A 25 3.74 5.47 11.85
N ASP A 26 3.51 6.79 11.96
CA ASP A 26 3.15 7.41 13.23
C ASP A 26 1.63 7.28 13.44
N LEU A 27 1.25 6.64 14.54
CA LEU A 27 -0.14 6.34 14.86
C LEU A 27 -0.91 7.58 15.34
N GLN A 28 -0.21 8.60 15.86
CA GLN A 28 -0.80 9.91 16.20
C GLN A 28 -1.25 10.66 14.94
N GLU A 29 -0.53 10.54 13.83
CA GLU A 29 -0.89 11.15 12.55
C GLU A 29 -1.93 10.32 11.77
N THR A 30 -2.11 9.05 12.17
CA THR A 30 -2.91 8.07 11.44
C THR A 30 -4.01 7.44 12.30
N LEU A 31 -4.64 8.24 13.17
CA LEU A 31 -5.64 7.81 14.18
C LEU A 31 -6.81 6.98 13.62
N TRP A 32 -7.15 7.11 12.34
CA TRP A 32 -8.18 6.27 11.71
C TRP A 32 -7.78 4.79 11.64
N LEU A 33 -6.48 4.48 11.70
CA LEU A 33 -5.96 3.11 11.78
C LEU A 33 -6.28 2.45 13.12
N LEU A 34 -6.27 3.20 14.22
CA LEU A 34 -6.51 2.67 15.59
C LEU A 34 -7.96 2.20 15.81
N LYS A 35 -8.90 2.63 14.96
CA LYS A 35 -10.29 2.16 14.98
C LYS A 35 -10.45 0.75 14.41
N ARG A 36 -9.46 0.21 13.69
CA ARG A 36 -9.50 -1.13 13.12
C ARG A 36 -8.80 -2.11 14.05
N ARG A 37 -9.59 -2.99 14.66
CA ARG A 37 -9.12 -4.00 15.61
C ARG A 37 -9.45 -5.39 15.11
N LEU A 38 -8.48 -6.30 15.25
CA LEU A 38 -8.66 -7.74 15.10
C LEU A 38 -8.52 -8.34 16.50
N ASN A 39 -9.59 -8.97 16.99
CA ASN A 39 -9.64 -9.53 18.35
C ASN A 39 -9.24 -8.53 19.45
N GLY A 40 -9.67 -7.27 19.31
CA GLY A 40 -9.36 -6.19 20.26
C GLY A 40 -7.98 -5.53 20.08
N VAL A 41 -7.11 -6.12 19.25
CA VAL A 41 -5.77 -5.61 18.95
C VAL A 41 -5.81 -4.72 17.71
N PRO A 42 -5.37 -3.45 17.79
CA PRO A 42 -5.28 -2.60 16.61
C PRO A 42 -4.23 -3.14 15.62
N ILE A 43 -4.62 -3.24 14.35
CA ILE A 43 -3.76 -3.76 13.28
C ILE A 43 -3.80 -2.86 12.06
N LEU A 44 -2.74 -2.90 11.25
CA LEU A 44 -2.76 -2.27 9.93
C LEU A 44 -3.79 -2.99 9.04
N PRO A 45 -4.81 -2.30 8.51
CA PRO A 45 -5.87 -2.93 7.74
C PRO A 45 -5.37 -3.34 6.35
N GLY A 46 -5.95 -4.40 5.77
CA GLY A 46 -5.65 -4.88 4.41
C GLY A 46 -5.70 -3.77 3.34
N ALA A 47 -6.66 -2.84 3.47
CA ALA A 47 -6.79 -1.69 2.57
C ALA A 47 -5.57 -0.74 2.60
N ALA A 48 -4.83 -0.67 3.70
CA ALA A 48 -3.60 0.12 3.79
C ALA A 48 -2.49 -0.50 2.92
N TYR A 49 -2.38 -1.83 2.88
CA TYR A 49 -1.45 -2.52 1.98
C TYR A 49 -1.78 -2.28 0.51
N VAL A 50 -3.06 -2.36 0.17
CA VAL A 50 -3.58 -2.04 -1.18
C VAL A 50 -3.27 -0.59 -1.56
N ALA A 51 -3.50 0.35 -0.66
CA ALA A 51 -3.19 1.76 -0.89
C ALA A 51 -1.69 2.00 -1.07
N MET A 52 -0.82 1.37 -0.27
CA MET A 52 0.64 1.45 -0.44
C MET A 52 1.08 0.91 -1.80
N ALA A 53 0.55 -0.24 -2.22
CA ALA A 53 0.86 -0.84 -3.52
C ALA A 53 0.39 0.04 -4.70
N ALA A 54 -0.83 0.58 -4.62
CA ALA A 54 -1.37 1.48 -5.63
C ALA A 54 -0.54 2.77 -5.75
N THR A 55 -0.19 3.40 -4.62
CA THR A 55 0.68 4.58 -4.59
C THR A 55 2.07 4.26 -5.15
N ALA A 56 2.62 3.08 -4.88
CA ALA A 56 3.91 2.67 -5.44
C ALA A 56 3.84 2.52 -6.96
N ALA A 57 2.77 1.93 -7.50
CA ALA A 57 2.54 1.87 -8.93
C ALA A 57 2.44 3.26 -9.56
N GLN A 58 1.69 4.17 -8.94
CA GLN A 58 1.59 5.57 -9.39
C GLN A 58 2.95 6.28 -9.40
N ARG A 59 3.80 6.05 -8.40
CA ARG A 59 5.15 6.65 -8.34
C ARG A 59 6.10 6.05 -9.37
N ILE A 60 6.04 4.73 -9.61
CA ILE A 60 6.83 4.05 -10.65
C ILE A 60 6.46 4.56 -12.04
N PHE A 61 5.17 4.72 -12.32
CA PHE A 61 4.65 5.14 -13.62
C PHE A 61 4.22 6.61 -13.67
N LYS A 62 4.87 7.47 -12.86
CA LYS A 62 4.50 8.89 -12.67
C LYS A 62 4.32 9.70 -13.97
N ASP A 63 5.03 9.33 -15.03
CA ASP A 63 5.01 10.02 -16.31
C ASP A 63 3.95 9.44 -17.28
N ARG A 64 3.01 8.62 -16.78
CA ARG A 64 1.99 7.94 -17.57
C ARG A 64 0.61 7.99 -16.90
N ALA A 65 -0.43 8.11 -17.72
CA ALA A 65 -1.80 7.96 -17.24
C ALA A 65 -2.09 6.48 -16.90
N ILE A 66 -2.55 6.24 -15.67
CA ILE A 66 -3.00 4.93 -15.20
C ILE A 66 -4.52 4.94 -15.15
N ALA A 67 -5.18 4.16 -16.01
CA ALA A 67 -6.63 4.03 -16.02
C ALA A 67 -7.15 3.07 -14.94
N MET A 68 -6.37 2.03 -14.62
CA MET A 68 -6.73 0.99 -13.66
C MET A 68 -5.48 0.39 -13.02
N ILE A 69 -5.60 0.06 -11.73
CA ILE A 69 -4.61 -0.73 -10.99
C ILE A 69 -5.34 -1.97 -10.52
N GLU A 70 -4.85 -3.14 -10.94
CA GLU A 70 -5.37 -4.43 -10.52
C GLU A 70 -4.36 -5.09 -9.57
N ILE A 71 -4.85 -5.59 -8.43
CA ILE A 71 -4.06 -6.35 -7.47
C ILE A 71 -4.65 -7.76 -7.42
N ARG A 72 -3.84 -8.75 -7.77
CA ARG A 72 -4.22 -10.17 -7.75
C ARG A 72 -3.41 -10.91 -6.69
N ASP A 73 -3.97 -12.01 -6.21
CA ASP A 73 -3.30 -12.95 -5.29
C ASP A 73 -2.72 -12.25 -4.04
N LEU A 74 -3.57 -11.48 -3.35
CA LEU A 74 -3.18 -10.78 -2.13
C LEU A 74 -3.16 -11.73 -0.93
N TRP A 75 -1.97 -11.99 -0.39
CA TRP A 75 -1.76 -12.84 0.78
C TRP A 75 -1.20 -12.03 1.95
N PHE A 76 -1.79 -12.22 3.14
CA PHE A 76 -1.31 -11.63 4.39
C PHE A 76 -0.71 -12.71 5.27
N ASN A 77 0.63 -12.78 5.32
CA ASN A 77 1.31 -13.79 6.14
C ASN A 77 1.13 -13.52 7.64
N LEU A 78 1.22 -12.26 8.05
CA LEU A 78 1.05 -11.83 9.43
C LEU A 78 0.44 -10.42 9.47
N PRO A 79 -0.47 -10.13 10.41
CA PRO A 79 -0.95 -8.78 10.64
C PRO A 79 0.18 -7.92 11.24
N ILE A 80 0.30 -6.67 10.80
CA ILE A 80 1.14 -5.69 11.47
C ILE A 80 0.35 -5.14 12.66
N VAL A 81 0.76 -5.52 13.87
CA VAL A 81 0.18 -5.04 15.13
C VAL A 81 0.62 -3.61 15.40
N LEU A 82 -0.30 -2.77 15.86
CA LEU A 82 -0.08 -1.36 16.19
C LEU A 82 -0.01 -1.22 17.72
N PRO A 83 1.17 -1.31 18.35
CA PRO A 83 1.25 -1.60 19.79
C PRO A 83 0.74 -0.48 20.69
N ASP A 84 0.99 0.78 20.33
CA ASP A 84 0.54 1.96 21.09
C ASP A 84 0.58 3.22 20.20
N GLU A 85 -0.21 4.23 20.54
CA GLU A 85 -0.32 5.48 19.80
C GLU A 85 0.98 6.29 19.76
N HIS A 86 1.91 6.09 20.71
CA HIS A 86 3.24 6.72 20.70
C HIS A 86 4.33 5.95 19.95
N THR A 87 4.00 4.79 19.38
CA THR A 87 4.99 3.93 18.72
C THR A 87 5.00 4.16 17.22
N SER A 88 6.16 4.55 16.69
CA SER A 88 6.38 4.59 15.24
C SER A 88 6.75 3.21 14.70
N ILE A 89 6.01 2.74 13.69
CA ILE A 89 6.27 1.44 13.07
C ILE A 89 6.95 1.65 11.73
N LYS A 90 8.14 1.06 11.59
CA LYS A 90 8.84 1.03 10.31
C LYS A 90 8.25 -0.05 9.40
N THR A 91 7.74 0.36 8.25
CA THR A 91 7.31 -0.54 7.18
C THR A 91 8.22 -0.39 5.96
N VAL A 92 8.44 -1.50 5.26
CA VAL A 92 9.21 -1.52 4.01
C VAL A 92 8.39 -2.22 2.96
N LEU A 93 7.94 -1.48 1.94
CA LEU A 93 7.35 -2.06 0.75
C LEU A 93 8.47 -2.36 -0.25
N THR A 94 8.51 -3.59 -0.75
CA THR A 94 9.39 -3.97 -1.87
C THR A 94 8.54 -4.36 -3.06
N VAL A 95 8.76 -3.68 -4.19
CA VAL A 95 8.14 -4.01 -5.48
C VAL A 95 9.21 -4.56 -6.39
N VAL A 96 8.99 -5.79 -6.89
CA VAL A 96 9.95 -6.52 -7.74
C VAL A 96 9.60 -6.41 -9.22
N LYS A 97 8.33 -6.33 -9.56
CA LYS A 97 7.87 -6.14 -10.93
C LYS A 97 6.43 -5.67 -10.88
N ILE A 98 6.08 -4.75 -11.76
CA ILE A 98 4.68 -4.45 -12.06
C ILE A 98 4.49 -4.78 -13.53
N GLU A 99 3.56 -5.70 -13.79
CA GLU A 99 3.21 -6.07 -15.16
C GLU A 99 2.17 -5.11 -15.71
N ARG A 100 2.29 -4.82 -17.00
CA ARG A 100 1.37 -3.94 -17.68
C ARG A 100 0.39 -4.79 -18.47
N SER A 101 -0.88 -4.68 -18.14
CA SER A 101 -1.95 -5.36 -18.86
C SER A 101 -2.74 -4.34 -19.67
N HIS A 102 -2.90 -4.62 -20.96
CA HIS A 102 -3.84 -3.91 -21.83
C HIS A 102 -5.20 -4.61 -21.79
N HIS A 103 -5.76 -4.82 -20.60
CA HIS A 103 -7.07 -5.46 -20.48
C HIS A 103 -8.14 -4.37 -20.49
N CYS A 104 -8.79 -4.15 -21.64
CA CYS A 104 -10.01 -3.36 -21.74
C CYS A 104 -11.19 -4.26 -21.38
N THR A 105 -11.58 -4.29 -20.10
CA THR A 105 -12.86 -4.88 -19.72
C THR A 105 -13.92 -3.78 -19.83
N PHE A 106 -14.83 -3.91 -20.79
CA PHE A 106 -16.01 -3.05 -20.88
C PHE A 106 -16.96 -3.42 -19.73
N PRO A 107 -17.37 -2.48 -18.86
CA PRO A 107 -18.40 -2.76 -17.87
C PRO A 107 -19.74 -2.93 -18.60
N ILE A 108 -20.30 -4.13 -18.53
CA ILE A 108 -21.69 -4.36 -18.88
C ILE A 108 -22.50 -3.82 -17.70
N PHE A 109 -23.08 -2.63 -17.87
CA PHE A 109 -24.09 -2.12 -16.96
C PHE A 109 -25.43 -2.71 -17.40
N ASP A 110 -25.86 -3.81 -16.77
CA ASP A 110 -27.27 -4.17 -16.82
C ASP A 110 -28.03 -3.25 -15.84
N SER A 111 -29.10 -2.64 -16.35
CA SER A 111 -29.93 -1.61 -15.71
C SER A 111 -31.03 -2.21 -14.84
#